data_AF-A0A533RYK7-F1
#
_entry.id   AF-A0A533RYK7-F1
#
_cell.length_a   1.000
_cell.length_b   1.000
_cell.length_c   1.000
_cell.angle_alpha   90.00
_cell.angle_beta   90.00
_cell.angle_gamma   90.00
#
_symmetry.space_group_name_H-M   'P 1'
#
loop_
_entity.id
_entity.type
_entity.pdbx_description
1 polymer ?
#
loop_
_entity_poly.entity_id
_entity_poly.type
_entity_poly.pdbx_seq_one_letter_code
_entity_poly.pdbx_strand_id
1 'polypeptide(L)'
;MSQTTPSLDLLGAVKRQWWIVALAAAVALAVGAGAALSAKPEYTATATVRVDAPAISRTYGAPTPDDMVRASTSDLRSQIANAGEFSAEQMAAVRFSTIGAPQSRVLIVATSPDKATAEKLAKISAVEAVKYAQASTANEIQRQSRQAEVAEKALSALPPGTPVVDRWTL
;
A
#
# COMPACT_ATOMS: atom_id res chain seq x y z
N MET A 1 19.70 2.33 -68.80
CA MET A 1 18.58 1.48 -68.38
C MET A 1 18.08 2.00 -67.05
N SER A 2 17.00 2.80 -67.06
CA SER A 2 16.45 3.39 -65.84
C SER A 2 15.17 2.64 -65.48
N GLN A 3 15.19 1.88 -64.39
CA GLN A 3 13.99 1.21 -63.87
C GLN A 3 13.15 2.25 -63.11
N THR A 4 12.07 2.71 -63.73
CA THR A 4 11.00 3.44 -63.04
C THR A 4 10.22 2.47 -62.18
N THR A 5 10.43 2.51 -60.87
CA THR A 5 9.56 1.85 -59.89
C THR A 5 8.17 2.47 -59.98
N PRO A 6 7.11 1.69 -60.27
CA PRO A 6 5.76 2.23 -60.29
C PRO A 6 5.41 2.73 -58.88
N SER A 7 5.05 4.00 -58.76
CA SER A 7 4.50 4.54 -57.52
C SER A 7 3.24 3.76 -57.19
N LEU A 8 3.28 3.01 -56.09
CA LEU A 8 2.12 2.29 -55.55
C LEU A 8 1.00 3.31 -55.30
N ASP A 9 0.01 3.35 -56.20
CA ASP A 9 -1.20 4.17 -56.06
C ASP A 9 -2.14 3.52 -55.04
N LEU A 10 -1.68 3.54 -53.78
CA LEU A 10 -2.39 3.03 -52.61
C LEU A 10 -3.74 3.73 -52.42
N LEU A 11 -3.84 5.02 -52.79
CA LEU A 11 -5.09 5.76 -52.72
C LEU A 11 -6.13 5.21 -53.69
N GLY A 12 -5.75 4.92 -54.94
CA GLY A 12 -6.62 4.30 -55.93
C GLY A 12 -7.10 2.90 -55.52
N ALA A 13 -6.19 2.10 -54.95
CA ALA A 13 -6.51 0.76 -54.46
C ALA A 13 -7.48 0.79 -53.27
N VAL A 14 -7.26 1.67 -52.29
CA VAL A 14 -8.14 1.85 -51.12
C VAL A 14 -9.53 2.34 -51.54
N LYS A 15 -9.62 3.23 -52.54
CA LYS A 15 -10.91 3.73 -53.04
C LYS A 15 -11.75 2.65 -53.74
N ARG A 16 -11.10 1.67 -54.40
CA ARG A 16 -11.78 0.54 -55.07
C ARG A 16 -12.17 -0.58 -54.10
N GLN A 17 -11.45 -0.71 -52.99
CA GLN A 17 -11.66 -1.76 -51.98
C GLN A 17 -12.06 -1.20 -50.60
N TRP A 18 -12.73 -0.05 -50.58
CA TRP A 18 -13.12 0.64 -49.34
C TRP A 18 -14.00 -0.23 -48.41
N TRP A 19 -14.75 -1.17 -48.98
CA TRP A 19 -15.55 -2.14 -48.23
C TRP A 19 -14.70 -3.06 -47.34
N ILE A 20 -13.45 -3.36 -47.70
CA ILE A 20 -12.54 -4.16 -46.87
C ILE A 20 -12.16 -3.36 -45.62
N VAL A 21 -11.87 -2.07 -45.77
CA VAL A 21 -11.58 -1.16 -44.66
C VAL A 21 -12.80 -1.02 -43.74
N ALA A 22 -13.99 -0.86 -44.32
CA ALA A 22 -15.24 -0.80 -43.57
C ALA A 22 -15.52 -2.10 -42.79
N LEU A 23 -15.30 -3.26 -43.43
CA LEU A 23 -15.45 -4.56 -42.78
C LEU A 23 -14.43 -4.75 -41.64
N ALA A 24 -13.17 -4.39 -41.86
CA ALA A 24 -12.12 -4.44 -40.84
C ALA A 24 -12.46 -3.54 -39.64
N ALA A 25 -12.96 -2.32 -39.89
CA ALA A 25 -13.42 -1.42 -38.86
C ALA A 25 -14.62 -2.00 -38.08
N ALA A 26 -15.59 -2.60 -38.77
CA ALA A 26 -16.73 -3.26 -38.14
C ALA A 26 -16.31 -4.44 -37.26
N VAL A 27 -15.39 -5.28 -37.73
CA VAL A 27 -14.82 -6.39 -36.93
C VAL A 27 -14.06 -5.85 -35.72
N ALA A 28 -13.24 -4.82 -35.89
CA ALA A 28 -12.51 -4.19 -34.79
C ALA A 28 -13.47 -3.61 -33.73
N LEU A 29 -14.56 -2.96 -34.15
CA LEU A 29 -15.60 -2.46 -33.26
C LEU A 29 -16.34 -3.60 -32.56
N ALA A 30 -16.67 -4.68 -33.25
CA ALA A 30 -17.33 -5.84 -32.66
C ALA A 30 -16.45 -6.52 -31.60
N VAL A 31 -15.15 -6.71 -31.89
CA VAL A 31 -14.17 -7.25 -30.94
C VAL A 31 -13.99 -6.30 -29.75
N GLY A 32 -13.83 -5.00 -30.01
CA GLY A 32 -13.69 -3.98 -28.97
C GLY A 32 -14.92 -3.89 -28.05
N ALA A 33 -16.12 -3.92 -28.61
CA ALA A 33 -17.36 -3.92 -27.86
C ALA A 33 -17.54 -5.21 -27.05
N GLY A 34 -17.25 -6.37 -27.63
CA GLY A 34 -17.27 -7.65 -26.91
C GLY A 34 -16.31 -7.68 -25.73
N ALA A 35 -15.10 -7.15 -25.91
CA ALA A 35 -14.11 -7.02 -24.83
C ALA A 35 -14.58 -6.03 -23.74
N ALA A 36 -15.12 -4.87 -24.13
CA ALA A 36 -15.60 -3.87 -23.18
C ALA A 36 -16.79 -4.37 -22.34
N LEU A 37 -17.71 -5.14 -22.94
CA LEU A 37 -18.83 -5.75 -22.22
C LEU A 37 -18.41 -6.89 -21.29
N SER A 38 -17.26 -7.51 -21.54
CA SER A 38 -16.69 -8.57 -20.71
C SER A 38 -15.79 -8.05 -19.58
N ALA A 39 -15.41 -6.77 -19.63
CA ALA A 39 -14.62 -6.15 -18.58
C ALA A 39 -15.46 -6.02 -17.31
N LYS A 40 -15.06 -6.72 -16.24
CA LYS A 40 -15.70 -6.58 -14.93
C LYS A 40 -15.41 -5.18 -14.39
N PRO A 41 -16.41 -4.46 -13.86
CA PRO A 41 -16.17 -3.17 -13.21
C PRO A 41 -15.24 -3.41 -12.02
N GLU A 42 -14.28 -2.51 -11.83
CA GLU A 42 -13.32 -2.56 -10.74
C GLU A 42 -13.40 -1.26 -9.95
N TYR A 43 -13.71 -1.37 -8.65
CA TYR A 43 -13.89 -0.24 -7.75
C TYR A 43 -12.68 -0.14 -6.83
N THR A 44 -12.16 1.07 -6.68
CA THR A 44 -11.05 1.36 -5.77
C THR A 44 -11.51 2.29 -4.67
N ALA A 45 -11.36 1.87 -3.42
CA ALA A 45 -11.58 2.67 -2.24
C ALA A 45 -10.24 3.01 -1.58
N THR A 46 -10.12 4.24 -1.09
CA THR A 46 -8.89 4.71 -0.44
C THR A 46 -9.21 5.26 0.94
N ALA A 47 -8.56 4.71 1.96
CA ALA A 47 -8.59 5.24 3.32
C ALA A 47 -7.23 5.87 3.65
N THR A 48 -7.26 7.05 4.28
CA THR A 48 -6.04 7.74 4.72
C THR A 48 -6.02 7.82 6.23
N VAL A 49 -5.02 7.21 6.85
CA VAL A 49 -4.74 7.35 8.28
C VAL A 49 -3.73 8.47 8.44
N ARG A 50 -4.14 9.56 9.10
CA ARG A 50 -3.25 10.67 9.40
C ARG A 50 -2.53 10.41 10.72
N VAL A 51 -1.24 10.67 10.70
CA VAL A 51 -0.38 10.53 11.87
C VAL A 51 -0.09 11.92 12.42
N ASP A 52 -0.37 12.11 13.70
CA ASP A 52 -0.13 13.39 14.35
C ASP A 52 1.36 13.47 14.76
N ALA A 53 2.14 14.21 13.97
CA ALA A 53 3.59 14.33 14.12
C ALA A 53 4.05 14.75 15.54
N PRO A 54 3.37 15.69 16.24
CA PRO A 54 3.70 16.03 17.62
C PRO A 54 3.53 14.84 18.58
N ALA A 55 2.53 13.99 18.39
CA ALA A 55 2.27 12.83 19.25
C ALA A 55 3.37 11.77 19.11
N ILE A 56 3.86 11.53 17.89
CA ILE A 56 5.01 10.63 17.64
C ILE A 56 6.30 11.22 18.22
N SER A 57 6.57 12.51 18.01
CA SER A 57 7.82 13.12 18.50
C SER A 57 7.97 13.07 20.02
N ARG A 58 6.87 13.02 20.76
CA ARG A 58 6.86 12.93 22.24
C ARG A 58 6.93 11.50 22.76
N THR A 59 6.67 10.51 21.92
CA THR A 59 6.59 9.09 22.30
C THR A 59 7.78 8.35 21.71
N TYR A 60 8.86 8.24 22.49
CA TYR A 60 10.09 7.57 22.05
C TYR A 60 9.82 6.09 21.76
N GLY A 61 9.92 5.67 20.50
CA GLY A 61 9.65 4.29 20.07
C GLY A 61 8.23 4.01 19.53
N ALA A 62 7.40 5.04 19.31
CA ALA A 62 6.16 4.84 18.55
C ALA A 62 6.48 4.41 17.11
N PRO A 63 5.75 3.42 16.54
CA PRO A 63 6.00 2.96 15.18
C PRO A 63 5.83 4.12 14.19
N THR A 64 6.84 4.35 13.35
CA THR A 64 6.76 5.36 12.31
C THR A 64 5.76 4.92 11.23
N PRO A 65 5.24 5.85 10.40
CA PRO A 65 4.41 5.47 9.26
C PRO A 65 5.08 4.44 8.35
N ASP A 66 6.40 4.52 8.17
CA ASP A 66 7.18 3.56 7.40
C ASP A 66 7.22 2.19 8.09
N ASP A 67 7.38 2.17 9.41
CA ASP A 67 7.28 0.93 10.20
C ASP A 67 5.89 0.33 10.09
N MET A 68 4.82 1.11 10.03
CA MET A 68 3.46 0.60 9.83
C MET A 68 3.26 -0.02 8.45
N VAL A 69 3.85 0.56 7.40
CA VAL A 69 3.78 -0.01 6.04
C VAL A 69 4.64 -1.27 5.92
N ARG A 70 5.84 -1.26 6.51
CA ARG A 70 6.68 -2.48 6.60
C ARG A 70 6.04 -3.54 7.50
N ALA A 71 5.39 -3.12 8.58
CA ALA A 71 4.60 -3.93 9.49
C ALA A 71 3.17 -4.19 8.99
N SER A 72 2.91 -4.01 7.69
CA SER A 72 1.84 -4.73 6.98
C SER A 72 2.13 -6.24 6.89
N THR A 73 2.69 -6.78 7.97
CA THR A 73 3.06 -8.15 8.25
C THR A 73 1.84 -9.05 8.13
N SER A 74 2.11 -10.36 8.17
CA SER A 74 1.08 -11.39 8.31
C SER A 74 0.06 -11.04 9.39
N ASP A 75 0.49 -10.42 10.49
CA ASP A 75 -0.34 -10.20 11.67
C ASP A 75 -1.38 -9.12 11.45
N LEU A 76 -0.99 -7.94 10.94
CA LEU A 76 -1.94 -6.89 10.58
C LEU A 76 -2.90 -7.39 9.49
N ARG A 77 -2.38 -8.09 8.48
CA ARG A 77 -3.24 -8.67 7.42
C ARG A 77 -4.21 -9.70 7.97
N SER A 78 -3.81 -10.52 8.94
CA SER A 78 -4.67 -11.51 9.59
C SER A 78 -5.74 -10.84 10.46
N GLN A 79 -5.39 -9.79 11.20
CA GLN A 79 -6.34 -9.00 11.98
C GLN A 79 -7.42 -8.38 11.10
N ILE A 80 -7.01 -7.77 9.97
CA ILE A 80 -7.94 -7.19 9.00
C ILE A 80 -8.84 -8.28 8.39
N ALA A 81 -8.24 -9.40 7.96
CA ALA A 81 -8.98 -10.51 7.37
C ALA A 81 -10.04 -11.05 8.35
N ASN A 82 -9.66 -11.26 9.61
CA ASN A 82 -10.55 -11.76 10.65
C ASN A 82 -11.64 -10.74 11.02
N ALA A 83 -11.29 -9.46 11.16
CA ALA A 83 -12.23 -8.41 11.56
C ALA A 83 -13.29 -8.10 10.50
N GLY A 84 -12.95 -8.27 9.22
CA GLY A 84 -13.86 -8.02 8.11
C GLY A 84 -14.46 -9.25 7.46
N GLU A 85 -14.06 -10.45 7.91
CA GLU A 85 -14.38 -11.75 7.31
C GLU A 85 -13.99 -11.79 5.82
N PHE A 86 -12.79 -11.27 5.52
CA PHE A 86 -12.30 -11.17 4.14
C PHE A 86 -11.55 -12.42 3.71
N SER A 87 -11.71 -12.79 2.44
CA SER A 87 -10.93 -13.87 1.84
C SER A 87 -9.48 -13.45 1.60
N ALA A 88 -8.60 -14.45 1.43
CA ALA A 88 -7.21 -14.20 1.05
C ALA A 88 -7.09 -13.42 -0.27
N GLU A 89 -7.99 -13.66 -1.21
CA GLU A 89 -8.05 -12.95 -2.50
C GLU A 89 -8.39 -11.47 -2.31
N GLN A 90 -9.39 -11.16 -1.48
CA GLN A 90 -9.74 -9.77 -1.15
C GLN A 90 -8.57 -9.05 -0.47
N MET A 91 -7.87 -9.73 0.45
CA MET A 91 -6.70 -9.17 1.12
C MET A 91 -5.51 -8.96 0.18
N ALA A 92 -5.37 -9.77 -0.86
CA ALA A 92 -4.33 -9.60 -1.88
C ALA A 92 -4.52 -8.31 -2.70
N ALA A 93 -5.74 -7.78 -2.76
CA ALA A 93 -6.09 -6.51 -3.40
C ALA A 93 -5.92 -5.27 -2.49
N VAL A 94 -5.39 -5.46 -1.27
CA VAL A 94 -5.08 -4.34 -0.35
C VAL A 94 -3.60 -3.93 -0.46
N ARG A 95 -3.36 -2.63 -0.56
CA ARG A 95 -2.04 -2.00 -0.61
C ARG A 95 -1.91 -0.94 0.46
N PHE A 96 -0.77 -0.93 1.14
CA PHE A 96 -0.39 0.06 2.13
C PHE A 96 0.77 0.88 1.58
N SER A 97 0.73 2.20 1.74
CA SER A 97 1.82 3.10 1.35
C SER A 97 1.89 4.31 2.27
N THR A 98 3.03 4.99 2.33
CA THR A 98 3.21 6.22 3.11
C THR A 98 3.21 7.45 2.20
N ILE A 99 2.73 8.58 2.71
CA ILE A 99 2.74 9.86 1.99
C ILE A 99 3.27 10.97 2.90
N GLY A 100 4.07 11.87 2.33
CA GLY A 100 4.60 13.07 2.95
C GLY A 100 6.11 13.05 3.19
N ALA A 101 6.70 14.24 3.36
CA ALA A 101 8.08 14.45 3.76
C ALA A 101 8.14 15.54 4.85
N PRO A 102 8.31 15.19 6.15
CA PRO A 102 8.36 13.83 6.69
C PRO A 102 7.04 13.08 6.50
N GLN A 103 7.11 11.74 6.51
CA GLN A 103 5.92 10.90 6.34
C GLN A 103 4.91 11.18 7.45
N SER A 104 3.67 11.50 7.07
CA SER A 104 2.62 11.91 8.02
C SER A 104 1.29 11.21 7.77
N ARG A 105 1.24 10.35 6.76
CA ARG A 105 0.01 9.66 6.35
C ARG A 105 0.33 8.25 5.88
N VAL A 106 -0.54 7.31 6.25
CA VAL A 106 -0.59 5.96 5.70
C VAL A 106 -1.82 5.89 4.80
N LEU A 107 -1.60 5.59 3.52
CA LEU A 107 -2.63 5.37 2.52
C LEU A 107 -2.91 3.88 2.41
N ILE A 108 -4.18 3.52 2.49
CA ILE A 108 -4.67 2.16 2.35
C ILE A 108 -5.61 2.13 1.15
N VAL A 109 -5.18 1.43 0.10
CA VAL A 109 -5.93 1.30 -1.14
C VAL A 109 -6.46 -0.13 -1.23
N ALA A 110 -7.77 -0.25 -1.43
CA ALA A 110 -8.45 -1.53 -1.57
C ALA A 110 -9.23 -1.54 -2.88
N THR A 111 -9.05 -2.60 -3.66
CA THR A 111 -9.69 -2.75 -4.96
C THR A 111 -10.58 -4.00 -4.99
N SER A 112 -11.79 -3.89 -5.55
CA SER A 112 -12.75 -4.99 -5.61
C SER A 112 -13.73 -4.80 -6.78
N PRO A 113 -14.24 -5.87 -7.40
CA PRO A 113 -15.34 -5.78 -8.37
C PRO A 113 -16.67 -5.33 -7.76
N ASP A 114 -16.78 -5.35 -6.43
CA ASP A 114 -17.92 -4.81 -5.70
C ASP A 114 -17.53 -3.55 -4.92
N LYS A 115 -18.27 -2.47 -5.14
CA LYS A 115 -18.06 -1.17 -4.50
C LYS A 115 -18.17 -1.26 -2.97
N ALA A 116 -19.20 -1.95 -2.47
CA ALA A 116 -19.42 -2.06 -1.02
C ALA A 116 -18.28 -2.81 -0.33
N THR A 117 -17.79 -3.87 -0.98
CA THR A 117 -16.63 -4.63 -0.52
C THR A 117 -15.36 -3.77 -0.51
N ALA A 118 -15.07 -2.98 -1.57
CA ALA A 118 -13.90 -2.10 -1.60
C ALA A 118 -13.94 -1.10 -0.43
N GLU A 119 -15.09 -0.46 -0.21
CA GLU A 119 -15.29 0.51 0.88
C GLU A 119 -15.14 -0.14 2.26
N LYS A 120 -15.78 -1.30 2.48
CA LYS A 120 -15.66 -2.07 3.73
C LYS A 120 -14.21 -2.46 4.00
N LEU A 121 -13.51 -2.94 2.99
CA LEU A 121 -12.13 -3.40 3.07
C LEU A 121 -11.18 -2.25 3.42
N ALA A 122 -11.28 -1.10 2.75
CA ALA A 122 -10.47 0.08 3.06
C ALA A 122 -10.75 0.60 4.49
N LYS A 123 -12.04 0.66 4.89
CA LYS A 123 -12.45 1.16 6.21
C LYS A 123 -11.96 0.25 7.35
N ILE A 124 -12.19 -1.05 7.26
CA ILE A 124 -11.75 -2.00 8.30
C ILE A 124 -10.23 -2.03 8.38
N SER A 125 -9.54 -2.02 7.23
CA SER A 125 -8.08 -1.95 7.18
C SER A 125 -7.53 -0.72 7.91
N ALA A 126 -8.15 0.44 7.75
CA ALA A 126 -7.76 1.66 8.46
C ALA A 126 -7.97 1.56 9.97
N VAL A 127 -9.11 1.02 10.41
CA VAL A 127 -9.40 0.84 11.84
C VAL A 127 -8.40 -0.11 12.49
N GLU A 128 -8.16 -1.26 11.87
CA GLU A 128 -7.22 -2.25 12.42
C GLU A 128 -5.77 -1.77 12.35
N ALA A 129 -5.37 -1.00 11.33
CA ALA A 129 -4.05 -0.38 11.29
C ALA A 129 -3.82 0.58 12.48
N VAL A 130 -4.84 1.35 12.87
CA VAL A 130 -4.77 2.22 14.05
C VAL A 130 -4.68 1.40 15.34
N LYS A 131 -5.49 0.35 15.50
CA LYS A 131 -5.43 -0.53 16.67
C LYS A 131 -4.08 -1.22 16.80
N TYR A 132 -3.54 -1.71 15.68
CA TYR A 132 -2.22 -2.33 15.63
C TYR A 132 -1.13 -1.35 16.07
N ALA A 133 -1.15 -0.11 15.59
CA ALA A 133 -0.20 0.92 16.01
C ALA A 133 -0.29 1.21 17.52
N GLN A 134 -1.51 1.28 18.07
CA GLN A 134 -1.72 1.47 19.52
C GLN A 134 -1.18 0.30 20.33
N ALA A 135 -1.47 -0.93 19.93
CA ALA A 135 -1.00 -2.14 20.61
C ALA A 135 0.53 -2.28 20.52
N SER A 136 1.12 -2.00 19.36
CA SER A 136 2.57 -2.02 19.16
C SER A 136 3.27 -0.99 20.06
N THR A 137 2.71 0.22 20.17
CA THR A 137 3.24 1.27 21.07
C THR A 137 3.18 0.82 22.53
N ALA A 138 2.08 0.21 22.98
CA ALA A 138 1.94 -0.29 24.34
C ALA A 138 2.97 -1.38 24.67
N ASN A 139 3.20 -2.31 23.74
CA ASN A 139 4.21 -3.36 23.89
C ASN A 139 5.62 -2.79 23.97
N GLU A 140 5.92 -1.75 23.18
CA GLU A 140 7.23 -1.10 23.21
C GLU A 140 7.49 -0.37 24.53
N ILE A 141 6.49 0.35 25.06
CA ILE A 141 6.56 0.98 26.39
C ILE A 141 6.86 -0.07 27.46
N GLN A 142 6.21 -1.24 27.39
CA GLN A 142 6.46 -2.33 28.34
C GLN A 142 7.85 -2.94 28.19
N ARG A 143 8.38 -3.02 26.96
CA ARG A 143 9.73 -3.50 26.72
C ARG A 143 10.76 -2.55 27.32
N GLN A 144 10.57 -1.24 27.12
CA GLN A 144 11.45 -0.22 27.66
C GLN A 144 11.43 -0.18 29.20
N SER A 145 10.26 -0.31 29.82
CA SER A 145 10.19 -0.35 31.29
C SER A 145 10.95 -1.53 31.89
N ARG A 146 10.89 -2.71 31.25
CA ARG A 146 11.71 -3.87 31.65
C ARG A 146 13.21 -3.62 31.47
N GLN A 147 13.61 -2.96 30.38
CA GLN A 147 15.02 -2.62 30.15
C GLN A 147 15.54 -1.62 31.19
N ALA A 148 14.71 -0.63 31.56
CA ALA A 148 15.04 0.32 32.63
C ALA A 148 15.19 -0.42 33.98
N GLU A 149 14.27 -1.31 34.34
CA GLU A 149 14.35 -2.09 35.58
C GLU A 149 15.62 -2.97 35.62
N VAL A 150 15.96 -3.62 34.51
CA VAL A 150 17.19 -4.41 34.40
C VAL A 150 18.43 -3.53 34.52
N ALA A 151 18.43 -2.36 33.90
CA ALA A 151 19.53 -1.40 33.99
C ALA A 151 19.70 -0.86 35.43
N GLU A 152 18.61 -0.54 36.12
CA GLU A 152 18.63 -0.13 37.54
C GLU A 152 19.15 -1.23 38.45
N LYS A 153 18.72 -2.48 38.24
CA LYS A 153 19.26 -3.65 38.97
C LYS A 153 20.75 -3.85 38.69
N ALA A 154 21.19 -3.68 37.44
CA ALA A 154 22.59 -3.77 37.08
C ALA A 154 23.43 -2.66 37.73
N LEU A 155 22.93 -1.42 37.75
CA LEU A 155 23.59 -0.27 38.39
C LEU A 155 23.69 -0.43 39.92
N SER A 156 22.63 -0.89 40.57
CA SER A 156 22.59 -1.12 42.02
C SER A 156 23.42 -2.33 42.47
N ALA A 157 23.71 -3.28 41.57
CA ALA A 157 24.62 -4.39 41.83
C ALA A 157 26.11 -4.01 41.70
N LEU A 158 26.44 -2.80 41.23
CA LEU A 158 27.83 -2.34 41.13
C LEU A 158 28.41 -2.01 42.52
N PRO A 159 29.68 -2.36 42.78
CA PRO A 159 30.35 -1.94 44.00
C PRO A 159 30.40 -0.41 44.14
N PRO A 160 30.26 0.14 45.36
CA PRO A 160 30.45 1.57 45.58
C PRO A 160 31.86 2.00 45.15
N GLY A 161 31.94 3.02 44.28
CA GLY A 161 33.19 3.53 43.72
C GLY A 161 33.51 3.09 42.30
N THR A 162 32.64 2.31 41.64
CA THR A 162 32.81 1.98 40.21
C THR A 162 32.66 3.25 39.37
N PRO A 163 33.68 3.72 38.63
CA PRO A 163 33.58 4.94 37.85
C PRO A 163 32.61 4.74 36.69
N VAL A 164 31.59 5.60 36.61
CA VAL A 164 30.75 5.72 35.41
C VAL A 164 31.63 6.35 34.35
N VAL A 165 32.10 5.55 33.40
CA VAL A 165 32.92 6.04 32.28
C VAL A 165 32.00 6.79 31.35
N ASP A 166 31.90 8.11 31.53
CA ASP A 166 31.11 9.01 30.70
C ASP A 166 31.85 9.20 29.37
N ARG A 167 31.77 8.20 28.50
CA ARG A 167 32.48 8.18 27.22
C ARG A 167 31.70 8.98 26.15
N TRP A 168 31.53 10.27 26.40
CA TRP A 168 31.05 11.24 25.41
C TRP A 168 32.21 12.09 24.91
N THR A 169 33.10 11.48 24.14
CA THR A 169 34.04 12.21 23.28
C THR A 169 34.15 11.48 21.96
N LEU A 170 33.43 12.01 20.96
CA LEU A 170 33.86 12.33 19.60
C LEU A 170 32.66 12.83 18.78
#